data_AF-A0A6A7MAM9-F1
#
_entry.id   AF-A0A6A7MAM9-F1
#
_cell.length_a   1.000
_cell.length_b   1.000
_cell.length_c   1.000
_cell.angle_alpha   90.00
_cell.angle_beta   90.00
_cell.angle_gamma   90.00
#
_symmetry.space_group_name_H-M   'P 1'
#
loop_
_entity.id
_entity.type
_entity.pdbx_description
1 polymer ?
#
loop_
_entity_poly.entity_id
_entity_poly.type
_entity_poly.pdbx_seq_one_letter_code
_entity_poly.pdbx_strand_id
1 'polypeptide(L)'
;MSDAIPDSLEKLVDDLLPWTSRMPTIKFYIYGSRVRGDHRSDSDIDICFDTDTAAACDVVELQIQETDDDFSLPAKYRSRIWDQSKRWGELRDKIRSAPVKYYKGNIICVDLPPVPKSAVSN
;
A
#
# COMPACT_ATOMS: atom_id res chain seq x y z
N MET A 1 -0.36 22.34 -10.57
CA MET A 1 -1.44 21.58 -9.91
C MET A 1 -0.78 20.78 -8.80
N SER A 2 -1.27 20.84 -7.56
CA SER A 2 -0.52 20.33 -6.40
C SER A 2 -0.34 18.81 -6.45
N ASP A 3 0.89 18.34 -6.27
CA ASP A 3 1.27 16.94 -6.06
C ASP A 3 0.79 16.36 -4.71
N ALA A 4 -0.29 16.91 -4.15
CA ALA A 4 -0.81 16.51 -2.86
C ALA A 4 -1.49 15.14 -2.96
N ILE A 5 -1.24 14.32 -1.95
CA ILE A 5 -1.97 13.07 -1.76
C ILE A 5 -3.41 13.40 -1.35
N PRO A 6 -4.43 12.77 -1.94
CA PRO A 6 -5.81 13.01 -1.56
C PRO A 6 -6.06 12.76 -0.07
N ASP A 7 -6.92 13.58 0.53
CA ASP A 7 -7.40 13.36 1.91
C ASP A 7 -8.51 12.30 1.98
N SER A 8 -9.23 12.08 0.88
CA SER A 8 -10.22 11.00 0.78
C SER A 8 -9.54 9.67 0.51
N LEU A 9 -9.90 8.67 1.31
CA LEU A 9 -9.45 7.30 1.16
C LEU A 9 -9.90 6.70 -0.19
N GLU A 10 -11.11 7.02 -0.63
CA GLU A 10 -11.66 6.59 -1.92
C GLU A 10 -10.85 7.16 -3.09
N LYS A 11 -10.51 8.46 -3.05
CA LYS A 11 -9.71 9.08 -4.10
C LYS A 11 -8.28 8.55 -4.12
N LEU A 12 -7.69 8.29 -2.95
CA LEU A 12 -6.39 7.63 -2.84
C LEU A 12 -6.44 6.24 -3.50
N VAL A 13 -7.46 5.43 -3.19
CA VAL A 13 -7.60 4.10 -3.78
C VAL A 13 -7.86 4.17 -5.28
N ASP A 14 -8.67 5.11 -5.76
CA ASP A 14 -8.90 5.33 -7.19
C ASP A 14 -7.61 5.69 -7.95
N ASP A 15 -6.71 6.44 -7.31
CA ASP A 15 -5.42 6.80 -7.90
C ASP A 15 -4.44 5.61 -7.94
N LEU A 16 -4.52 4.70 -6.96
CA LEU A 16 -3.65 3.52 -6.88
C LEU A 16 -4.15 2.34 -7.71
N LEU A 17 -5.46 2.28 -7.97
CA LEU A 17 -6.10 1.16 -8.63
C LEU A 17 -5.52 0.84 -10.04
N PRO A 18 -5.20 1.82 -10.92
CA PRO A 18 -4.59 1.53 -12.21
C PRO A 18 -3.25 0.78 -12.09
N TRP A 19 -2.46 1.11 -11.06
CA TRP A 19 -1.20 0.45 -10.79
C TRP A 19 -1.42 -0.97 -10.26
N THR A 20 -2.24 -1.14 -9.22
CA THR A 20 -2.46 -2.45 -8.60
C THR A 20 -3.19 -3.42 -9.50
N SER A 21 -4.07 -2.93 -10.40
CA SER A 21 -4.85 -3.77 -11.32
C SER A 21 -4.00 -4.52 -12.35
N ARG A 22 -2.73 -4.12 -12.54
CA ARG A 22 -1.76 -4.86 -13.37
C ARG A 22 -1.32 -6.18 -12.74
N MET A 23 -1.48 -6.31 -11.41
CA MET A 23 -1.12 -7.47 -10.61
C MET A 23 -2.35 -7.99 -9.85
N PRO A 24 -3.38 -8.45 -10.57
CA PRO A 24 -4.71 -8.69 -9.99
C PRO A 24 -4.73 -9.81 -8.93
N THR A 25 -3.73 -10.69 -8.90
CA THR A 25 -3.63 -11.78 -7.92
C THR A 25 -2.91 -11.38 -6.63
N ILE A 26 -2.20 -10.24 -6.62
CA ILE A 26 -1.59 -9.65 -5.42
C ILE A 26 -2.64 -8.83 -4.68
N LYS A 27 -2.77 -9.05 -3.37
CA LYS A 27 -3.60 -8.19 -2.51
C LYS A 27 -2.75 -7.08 -1.92
N PHE A 28 -3.19 -5.84 -2.09
CA PHE A 28 -2.53 -4.66 -1.54
C PHE A 28 -3.30 -4.17 -0.32
N TYR A 29 -2.70 -4.28 0.85
CA TYR A 29 -3.26 -3.78 2.10
C TYR A 29 -2.74 -2.38 2.37
N ILE A 30 -3.65 -1.41 2.50
CA ILE A 30 -3.34 -0.04 2.91
C ILE A 30 -3.85 0.13 4.34
N TYR A 31 -3.04 0.77 5.19
CA TYR A 31 -3.40 1.03 6.58
C TYR A 31 -2.74 2.32 7.06
N GLY A 32 -2.65 2.51 8.38
CA GLY A 32 -2.00 3.66 8.94
C GLY A 32 -2.90 4.90 8.90
N SER A 33 -2.26 6.06 8.95
CA SER A 33 -2.96 7.32 9.27
C SER A 33 -4.00 7.72 8.22
N ARG A 34 -3.73 7.43 6.95
CA ARG A 34 -4.64 7.76 5.83
C ARG A 34 -5.92 6.95 5.82
N VAL A 35 -5.89 5.72 6.35
CA VAL A 35 -7.10 4.90 6.53
C VAL A 35 -7.85 5.31 7.80
N ARG A 36 -7.15 5.78 8.83
CA ARG A 36 -7.79 6.30 10.05
C ARG A 36 -8.38 7.69 9.90
N GLY A 37 -7.89 8.47 8.94
CA GLY A 37 -8.27 9.87 8.75
C GLY A 37 -7.59 10.83 9.72
N ASP A 38 -6.56 10.36 10.45
CA ASP A 38 -5.73 11.17 11.36
C ASP A 38 -4.40 11.57 10.70
N HIS A 39 -4.30 11.51 9.37
CA HIS A 39 -3.11 11.85 8.61
C HIS A 39 -2.86 13.36 8.53
N ARG A 40 -1.58 13.71 8.46
CA ARG A 40 -1.13 15.04 8.03
C ARG A 40 -0.98 15.08 6.51
N SER A 41 -0.94 16.28 5.94
CA SER A 41 -0.73 16.48 4.50
C SER A 41 0.56 15.82 3.97
N ASP A 42 1.59 15.73 4.82
CA ASP A 42 2.89 15.13 4.55
C ASP A 42 3.01 13.66 4.99
N SER A 43 1.93 13.03 5.45
CA SER A 43 1.97 11.64 5.90
C SER A 43 2.17 10.67 4.74
N ASP A 44 2.96 9.62 5.01
CA ASP A 44 3.17 8.51 4.10
C ASP A 44 1.91 7.65 3.96
N ILE A 45 1.92 6.76 2.97
CA ILE A 45 0.93 5.72 2.72
C ILE A 45 1.57 4.41 3.15
N ASP A 46 1.11 3.86 4.27
CA ASP A 46 1.54 2.53 4.72
C ASP A 46 0.89 1.45 3.84
N ILE A 47 1.72 0.67 3.15
CA ILE A 47 1.25 -0.42 2.28
C ILE A 47 1.97 -1.74 2.60
N CYS A 48 1.28 -2.84 2.40
CA CYS A 48 1.84 -4.18 2.44
C CYS A 48 1.14 -5.05 1.39
N PHE A 49 1.87 -5.87 0.65
CA PHE A 49 1.30 -6.77 -0.35
C PHE A 49 1.44 -8.25 0.05
N ASP A 50 0.37 -9.02 -0.14
CA ASP A 50 0.35 -10.47 0.11
C ASP A 50 0.66 -11.21 -1.20
N THR A 51 1.87 -11.76 -1.26
CA THR A 51 2.35 -12.58 -2.39
C THR A 51 2.23 -14.08 -2.13
N ASP A 52 1.80 -14.52 -0.94
CA ASP A 52 1.76 -15.95 -0.56
C ASP A 52 0.84 -16.75 -1.51
N THR A 53 -0.20 -16.09 -2.02
CA THR A 53 -1.21 -16.67 -2.92
C THR A 53 -1.18 -16.06 -4.32
N ALA A 54 -0.20 -15.21 -4.61
CA ALA A 54 -0.13 -14.51 -5.89
C ALA A 54 0.37 -15.45 -7.00
N ALA A 55 -0.08 -15.22 -8.24
CA ALA A 55 0.46 -15.88 -9.40
C ALA A 55 1.91 -15.44 -9.63
N ALA A 56 2.77 -16.36 -10.07
CA ALA A 56 4.19 -16.07 -10.31
C ALA A 56 4.41 -14.92 -11.30
N CYS A 57 3.54 -14.77 -12.31
CA CYS A 57 3.59 -13.67 -13.27
C CYS A 57 3.43 -12.29 -12.59
N ASP A 58 2.53 -12.18 -11.62
CA ASP A 58 2.27 -10.91 -10.94
C ASP A 58 3.40 -10.58 -9.96
N VAL A 59 4.02 -11.60 -9.34
CA VAL A 59 5.21 -11.41 -8.49
C VAL A 59 6.39 -10.92 -9.33
N VAL A 60 6.59 -11.49 -10.53
CA VAL A 60 7.63 -11.01 -11.46
C VAL A 60 7.34 -9.60 -11.94
N GLU A 61 6.09 -9.28 -12.30
CA GLU A 61 5.68 -7.91 -12.66
C GLU A 61 5.97 -6.91 -11.53
N LEU A 62 5.66 -7.27 -10.28
CA LEU A 62 5.97 -6.44 -9.11
C LEU A 62 7.49 -6.19 -8.98
N GLN A 63 8.31 -7.24 -9.11
CA GLN A 63 9.76 -7.13 -9.04
C GLN A 63 10.34 -6.28 -10.16
N ILE A 64 9.82 -6.40 -11.39
CA ILE A 64 10.22 -5.55 -12.51
C ILE A 64 9.94 -4.09 -12.18
N GLN A 65 8.75 -3.78 -11.67
CA GLN A 65 8.40 -2.41 -11.29
C GLN A 65 9.28 -1.87 -10.16
N GLU A 66 9.65 -2.67 -9.16
CA GLU A 66 10.60 -2.24 -8.11
C GLU A 66 11.99 -1.84 -8.66
N THR A 67 12.41 -2.41 -9.80
CA THR A 67 13.71 -2.15 -10.43
C THR A 67 13.68 -1.06 -11.51
N ASP A 68 12.51 -0.72 -12.02
CA ASP A 68 12.35 0.23 -13.12
C ASP A 68 11.97 1.63 -12.59
N ASP A 69 12.72 2.64 -13.01
CA ASP A 69 12.40 4.04 -12.73
C ASP A 69 11.09 4.48 -13.43
N ASP A 70 10.58 3.72 -14.40
CA ASP A 70 9.25 3.92 -15.02
C ASP A 70 8.13 3.19 -14.24
N PHE A 71 8.21 3.22 -12.92
CA PHE A 71 7.16 2.76 -12.03
C PHE A 71 5.83 3.43 -12.40
N SER A 72 4.83 2.67 -12.85
CA SER A 72 3.52 3.19 -13.30
C SER A 72 2.66 3.81 -12.17
N LEU A 73 3.20 3.82 -10.96
CA LEU A 73 2.68 4.57 -9.82
C LEU A 73 2.85 6.07 -10.10
N PRO A 74 1.79 6.87 -9.95
CA PRO A 74 1.89 8.30 -10.17
C PRO A 74 3.01 8.92 -9.32
N ALA A 75 3.83 9.78 -9.92
CA ALA A 75 5.07 10.31 -9.33
C ALA A 75 4.87 10.90 -7.91
N LYS A 76 3.72 11.52 -7.65
CA LYS A 76 3.33 12.06 -6.33
C LYS A 76 3.32 11.02 -5.19
N TYR A 77 3.16 9.74 -5.50
CA TYR A 77 3.14 8.65 -4.54
C TYR A 77 4.50 7.99 -4.32
N ARG A 78 5.44 8.10 -5.27
CA ARG A 78 6.71 7.35 -5.23
C ARG A 78 7.53 7.61 -3.96
N SER A 79 7.57 8.86 -3.50
CA SER A 79 8.26 9.26 -2.26
C SER A 79 7.39 9.19 -1.01
N ARG A 80 6.12 8.79 -1.14
CA ARG A 80 5.13 8.76 -0.06
C ARG A 80 4.70 7.35 0.29
N ILE A 81 5.00 6.34 -0.52
CA ILE A 81 4.73 4.95 -0.16
C ILE A 81 5.77 4.48 0.84
N TRP A 82 5.28 3.96 1.96
CA TRP A 82 6.07 3.22 2.92
C TRP A 82 5.72 1.74 2.79
N ASP A 83 6.50 1.02 1.98
CA ASP A 83 6.35 -0.41 1.76
C ASP A 83 6.87 -1.21 2.95
N GLN A 84 5.99 -2.04 3.52
CA GLN A 84 6.27 -2.89 4.68
C GLN A 84 6.15 -4.37 4.36
N SER A 85 6.16 -4.75 3.07
CA SER A 85 5.96 -6.14 2.63
C SER A 85 7.06 -7.08 3.06
N LYS A 86 8.28 -6.58 3.29
CA LYS A 86 9.36 -7.34 3.96
C LYS A 86 8.99 -7.79 5.39
N ARG A 87 8.00 -7.15 6.01
CA ARG A 87 7.47 -7.46 7.34
C ARG A 87 6.16 -8.24 7.29
N TRP A 88 5.77 -8.76 6.13
CA TRP A 88 4.51 -9.49 5.96
C TRP A 88 4.35 -10.58 7.01
N GLY A 89 5.39 -11.36 7.32
CA GLY A 89 5.34 -12.39 8.36
C GLY A 89 4.94 -11.88 9.76
N GLU A 90 5.34 -10.67 10.13
CA GLU A 90 4.99 -10.04 11.42
C GLU A 90 3.61 -9.37 11.40
N LEU A 91 3.22 -8.83 10.24
CA LEU A 91 2.04 -7.98 10.10
C LEU A 91 0.81 -8.75 9.64
N ARG A 92 0.98 -9.89 8.99
CA ARG A 92 -0.07 -10.68 8.35
C ARG A 92 -1.27 -10.93 9.27
N ASP A 93 -1.03 -11.44 10.47
CA ASP A 93 -2.13 -11.78 11.40
C ASP A 93 -2.86 -10.53 11.89
N LYS A 94 -2.14 -9.42 12.09
CA LYS A 94 -2.71 -8.13 12.47
C LYS A 94 -3.54 -7.53 11.33
N ILE A 95 -3.00 -7.54 10.12
CA ILE A 95 -3.68 -7.04 8.92
C ILE A 95 -4.94 -7.85 8.63
N ARG A 96 -4.86 -9.19 8.71
CA ARG A 96 -6.00 -10.08 8.43
C ARG A 96 -7.09 -10.03 9.49
N SER A 97 -6.76 -9.65 10.72
CA SER A 97 -7.74 -9.46 11.81
C SER A 97 -8.26 -8.03 11.95
N ALA A 98 -7.62 -7.06 11.28
CA ALA A 98 -8.02 -5.67 11.35
C ALA A 98 -9.36 -5.42 10.62
N PRO A 99 -10.21 -4.52 11.15
CA PRO A 99 -11.45 -4.13 10.47
C PRO A 99 -11.19 -3.54 9.09
N VAL A 100 -11.88 -4.04 8.06
CA VAL A 100 -11.83 -3.44 6.71
C VAL A 100 -12.67 -2.17 6.70
N LYS A 101 -12.07 -1.03 6.32
CA LYS A 101 -12.79 0.25 6.15
C LYS A 101 -13.26 0.49 4.72
N TYR A 102 -12.46 0.03 3.75
CA TYR A 102 -12.74 0.23 2.34
C TYR A 102 -12.05 -0.87 1.53
N TYR A 103 -12.61 -1.23 0.39
CA TYR A 103 -11.96 -2.14 -0.55
C TYR A 103 -12.39 -1.80 -1.97
N LYS A 104 -11.48 -1.96 -2.93
CA LYS A 104 -11.77 -1.80 -4.36
C LYS A 104 -10.75 -2.58 -5.18
N GLY A 105 -11.23 -3.47 -6.06
CA GLY A 105 -10.36 -4.36 -6.81
C GLY A 105 -9.52 -5.24 -5.88
N ASN A 106 -8.20 -5.19 -6.03
CA ASN A 106 -7.24 -5.89 -5.19
C ASN A 106 -6.65 -5.04 -4.05
N ILE A 107 -7.19 -3.85 -3.81
CA ILE A 107 -6.81 -2.97 -2.69
C ILE A 107 -7.78 -3.17 -1.52
N ILE A 108 -7.23 -3.37 -0.33
CA ILE A 108 -7.97 -3.59 0.92
C ILE A 108 -7.44 -2.59 1.96
N CYS A 109 -8.28 -1.66 2.40
CA CYS A 109 -7.93 -0.67 3.42
C CYS A 109 -8.39 -1.15 4.79
N VAL A 110 -7.48 -1.31 5.74
CA VAL A 110 -7.77 -1.83 7.08
C VAL A 110 -7.46 -0.83 8.18
N ASP A 111 -8.26 -0.84 9.24
CA ASP A 111 -8.04 -0.03 10.44
C ASP A 111 -6.93 -0.63 11.31
N LEU A 112 -5.69 -0.35 10.93
CA LEU A 112 -4.51 -0.76 11.66
C LEU A 112 -3.62 0.47 11.94
N PRO A 113 -3.12 0.65 13.18
CA PRO A 113 -2.11 1.67 13.49
C PRO A 113 -0.88 1.53 12.58
N PRO A 114 -0.20 2.64 12.21
CA PRO A 114 1.06 2.52 11.49
C PRO A 114 2.06 1.79 12.37
N VAL A 115 2.96 1.03 11.75
CA VAL A 115 4.04 0.39 12.48
C VAL A 115 5.14 1.45 12.72
N PRO A 116 5.69 1.59 13.94
CA PRO A 116 6.71 2.59 14.20
C PRO A 116 7.93 2.43 13.30
N LYS A 117 8.40 3.53 12.71
CA LYS A 117 9.63 3.59 11.90
C LYS A 117 10.89 3.23 12.72
N SER A 118 10.83 3.38 14.04
CA SER A 118 11.93 3.10 14.98
C SER A 118 12.10 1.63 15.37
N ALA A 119 11.29 0.70 14.82
CA ALA A 119 11.53 -0.73 14.97
C ALA A 119 12.66 -1.26 14.05
N VAL A 120 13.34 -0.39 13.31
CA VAL A 120 14.56 -0.70 12.57
C VAL A 120 15.73 -0.65 13.57
N SER A 121 15.95 -1.76 14.29
CA SER A 121 17.26 -2.01 14.89
C SER A 121 18.17 -2.55 13.78
N ASN A 122 19.37 -1.97 13.67
CA ASN A 122 20.44 -2.37 12.73
C ASN A 122 20.70 -3.87 12.69
#